data_AF-A0A2T5LFU8-F1
#
_entry.id   AF-A0A2T5LFU8-F1
#
_cell.length_a   1.000
_cell.length_b   1.000
_cell.length_c   1.000
_cell.angle_alpha   90.00
_cell.angle_beta   90.00
_cell.angle_gamma   90.00
#
_symmetry.space_group_name_H-M   'P 1'
#
loop_
_entity.id
_entity.type
_entity.pdbx_description
1 polymer ?
#
loop_
_entity_poly.entity_id
_entity_poly.type
_entity_poly.pdbx_seq_one_letter_code
_entity_poly.pdbx_strand_id
1 'polypeptide(L)'
;MIRAKLGSLVIVLATAMATAASTIVIGAELGSAGAGGRTVSGARIPKDFHRKASLPVGEGRNCVVGYVQDEDWTYSHPYVYLTSATGGRPVWVKKLKIPEDFFGGRATHCLRSGDFLYVLLQLDTYASASLNQGIVHVVKLDLESGSVVAETPIVIPEAKHNYSAWVWGKDAFRQEAGKIRVVGMYRYMHTNDDDDLPFSVVVRM
;
A
#
# COMPACT_ATOMS: atom_id res chain seq x y z
N MET A 1 -1.03 -55.51 -45.28
CA MET A 1 0.45 -55.68 -45.15
C MET A 1 0.97 -54.56 -44.27
N ILE A 2 1.07 -54.78 -42.96
CA ILE A 2 2.25 -55.26 -42.20
C ILE A 2 3.06 -54.08 -41.61
N ARG A 3 2.88 -53.96 -40.28
CA ARG A 3 3.82 -53.63 -39.18
C ARG A 3 4.32 -52.20 -38.91
N ALA A 4 3.97 -51.83 -37.68
CA ALA A 4 4.59 -50.87 -36.77
C ALA A 4 6.11 -51.03 -36.56
N LYS A 5 6.73 -49.96 -36.07
CA LYS A 5 7.95 -50.04 -35.24
C LYS A 5 7.82 -49.15 -34.01
N LEU A 6 7.62 -49.81 -32.87
CA LEU A 6 7.97 -49.34 -31.53
C LEU A 6 9.50 -49.22 -31.43
N GLY A 7 9.98 -48.19 -30.74
CA GLY A 7 11.34 -48.14 -30.20
C GLY A 7 11.27 -48.04 -28.67
N SER A 8 11.72 -49.09 -27.99
CA SER A 8 11.79 -49.23 -26.54
C SER A 8 13.21 -48.99 -26.00
N LEU A 9 13.25 -48.63 -24.71
CA LEU A 9 14.28 -48.87 -23.67
C LEU A 9 15.66 -48.21 -23.88
N VAL A 10 16.33 -47.68 -22.86
CA VAL A 10 16.94 -48.44 -21.75
C VAL A 10 16.98 -47.62 -20.45
N ILE A 11 16.66 -48.31 -19.35
CA ILE A 11 16.79 -47.93 -17.95
C ILE A 11 18.26 -48.08 -17.53
N VAL A 12 18.84 -47.11 -16.83
CA VAL A 12 20.03 -47.33 -15.99
C VAL A 12 19.71 -46.89 -14.57
N LEU A 13 19.44 -47.88 -13.72
CA LEU A 13 19.54 -47.78 -12.27
C LEU A 13 21.02 -47.70 -11.90
N ALA A 14 21.41 -46.74 -11.07
CA ALA A 14 22.62 -46.84 -10.26
C ALA A 14 22.29 -46.42 -8.83
N THR A 15 22.18 -47.46 -8.00
CA THR A 15 22.14 -47.46 -6.54
C THR A 15 23.47 -46.96 -5.98
N ALA A 16 23.42 -46.07 -4.98
CA ALA A 16 24.51 -45.92 -4.01
C ALA A 16 23.91 -45.71 -2.62
N MET A 17 23.93 -46.79 -1.84
CA MET A 17 23.73 -46.77 -0.39
C MET A 17 24.97 -46.15 0.27
N ALA A 18 24.77 -45.22 1.20
CA ALA A 18 25.74 -44.92 2.23
C ALA A 18 25.01 -44.76 3.56
N THR A 19 25.04 -45.83 4.35
CA THR A 19 24.73 -45.84 5.78
C THR A 19 25.97 -45.42 6.57
N ALA A 20 25.84 -44.40 7.42
CA ALA A 20 26.73 -44.21 8.56
C ALA A 20 25.89 -43.83 9.78
N ALA A 21 26.12 -44.58 10.85
CA ALA A 21 25.32 -44.60 12.07
C ALA A 21 25.65 -43.45 13.04
N SER A 22 24.68 -43.25 13.92
CA SER A 22 24.47 -42.20 14.92
C SER A 22 25.59 -41.98 15.93
N THR A 23 25.82 -40.71 16.27
CA THR A 23 26.20 -40.27 17.62
C THR A 23 25.08 -39.44 18.22
N ILE A 24 24.56 -39.92 19.35
CA ILE A 24 23.55 -39.25 20.18
C ILE A 24 24.27 -38.16 20.99
N VAL A 25 23.81 -36.92 20.88
CA VAL A 25 24.05 -35.88 21.89
C VAL A 25 22.71 -35.57 22.53
N ILE A 26 22.55 -36.02 23.76
CA ILE A 26 21.47 -35.58 24.66
C ILE A 26 21.87 -34.18 25.13
N GLY A 27 21.18 -33.18 24.60
CA GLY A 27 21.20 -31.81 25.08
C GLY A 27 19.77 -31.31 25.10
N ALA A 28 19.11 -31.47 26.24
CA ALA A 28 17.87 -30.78 26.54
C ALA A 28 18.13 -29.28 26.52
N GLU A 29 17.36 -28.54 25.72
CA GLU A 29 16.59 -27.39 26.19
C GLU A 29 15.40 -27.22 25.24
N LEU A 30 14.20 -27.43 25.80
CA LEU A 30 12.93 -26.98 25.24
C LEU A 30 12.92 -25.46 25.26
N GLY A 31 13.70 -24.85 24.37
CA GLY A 31 13.50 -23.48 23.96
C GLY A 31 12.34 -23.45 22.98
N SER A 32 11.11 -23.48 23.53
CA SER A 32 9.95 -22.95 22.81
C SER A 32 10.29 -21.51 22.48
N ALA A 33 10.90 -21.28 21.31
CA ALA A 33 10.92 -19.99 20.67
C ALA A 33 9.46 -19.71 20.32
N GLY A 34 8.73 -19.23 21.33
CA GLY A 34 7.46 -18.59 21.11
C GLY A 34 7.73 -17.60 20.00
N ALA A 35 7.11 -17.83 18.85
CA ALA A 35 6.77 -16.74 17.97
C ALA A 35 6.00 -15.78 18.88
N GLY A 36 6.73 -14.81 19.42
CA GLY A 36 6.19 -13.65 20.08
C GLY A 36 5.45 -12.91 18.99
N GLY A 37 4.26 -13.41 18.66
CA GLY A 37 3.23 -12.68 17.98
C GLY A 37 3.07 -11.45 18.85
N ARG A 38 3.74 -10.38 18.42
CA ARG A 38 3.73 -9.09 19.08
C ARG A 38 2.27 -8.73 19.10
N THR A 39 1.64 -8.92 20.26
CA THR A 39 0.25 -8.56 20.46
C THR A 39 0.21 -7.06 20.28
N VAL A 40 -0.12 -6.64 19.06
CA VAL A 40 -0.25 -5.22 18.74
C VAL A 40 -1.37 -4.73 19.66
N SER A 41 -0.96 -3.85 20.57
CA SER A 41 -1.81 -3.06 21.46
C SER A 41 -3.12 -2.74 20.77
N GLY A 42 -4.25 -2.97 21.46
CA GLY A 42 -5.61 -2.93 20.90
C GLY A 42 -5.89 -1.66 20.11
N ALA A 43 -5.52 -1.68 18.83
CA ALA A 43 -5.55 -0.52 17.97
C ALA A 43 -7.01 -0.12 17.78
N ARG A 44 -7.30 1.14 18.03
CA ARG A 44 -8.67 1.68 17.93
C ARG A 44 -8.74 2.60 16.73
N ILE A 45 -9.76 2.40 15.92
CA ILE A 45 -10.11 3.36 14.88
C ILE A 45 -10.48 4.67 15.60
N PRO A 46 -9.94 5.83 15.16
CA PRO A 46 -10.30 7.09 15.77
C PRO A 46 -11.82 7.31 15.72
N LYS A 47 -12.32 8.06 16.71
CA LYS A 47 -13.67 8.58 16.64
C LYS A 47 -13.79 9.47 15.38
N ASP A 48 -14.96 9.46 14.76
CA ASP A 48 -15.28 10.32 13.61
C ASP A 48 -14.39 10.05 12.37
N PHE A 49 -13.92 8.81 12.22
CA PHE A 49 -13.21 8.37 11.02
C PHE A 49 -14.15 8.30 9.80
N HIS A 50 -13.85 9.10 8.79
CA HIS A 50 -14.53 9.11 7.51
C HIS A 50 -13.81 8.18 6.52
N ARG A 51 -14.38 7.01 6.29
CA ARG A 51 -13.86 6.02 5.34
C ARG A 51 -13.95 6.55 3.90
N LYS A 52 -12.85 6.47 3.14
CA LYS A 52 -12.81 6.72 1.69
C LYS A 52 -12.80 5.43 0.88
N ALA A 53 -11.98 4.46 1.27
CA ALA A 53 -11.91 3.17 0.59
C ALA A 53 -11.59 2.02 1.54
N SER A 54 -11.98 0.81 1.15
CA SER A 54 -11.62 -0.45 1.79
C SER A 54 -11.29 -1.45 0.71
N LEU A 55 -10.06 -1.95 0.69
CA LEU A 55 -9.55 -2.81 -0.37
C LEU A 55 -8.93 -4.07 0.22
N PRO A 56 -9.20 -5.26 -0.36
CA PRO A 56 -8.56 -6.49 0.08
C PRO A 56 -7.07 -6.45 -0.21
N VAL A 57 -6.27 -6.87 0.77
CA VAL A 57 -4.80 -6.90 0.66
C VAL A 57 -4.24 -8.31 0.90
N GLY A 58 -5.04 -9.33 0.62
CA GLY A 58 -4.66 -10.74 0.78
C GLY A 58 -4.80 -11.25 2.22
N GLU A 59 -4.70 -12.57 2.38
CA GLU A 59 -4.74 -13.25 3.69
C GLU A 59 -5.98 -12.93 4.54
N GLY A 60 -7.11 -12.64 3.89
CA GLY A 60 -8.33 -12.24 4.58
C GLY A 60 -8.18 -10.91 5.33
N ARG A 61 -7.29 -10.02 4.90
CA ARG A 61 -7.12 -8.67 5.46
C ARG A 61 -7.59 -7.59 4.47
N ASN A 62 -8.14 -6.51 5.02
CA ASN A 62 -8.52 -5.31 4.29
C ASN A 62 -7.69 -4.12 4.76
N CYS A 63 -7.14 -3.39 3.81
CA CYS A 63 -6.66 -2.04 4.05
C CYS A 63 -7.84 -1.07 3.97
N VAL A 64 -7.98 -0.21 4.98
CA VAL A 64 -8.99 0.85 5.00
C VAL A 64 -8.31 2.19 5.14
N VAL A 65 -8.68 3.11 4.26
CA VAL A 65 -8.13 4.48 4.20
C VAL A 65 -9.23 5.52 4.35
N GLY A 66 -8.86 6.65 4.92
CA GLY A 66 -9.77 7.75 5.13
C GLY A 66 -9.10 8.90 5.84
N TYR A 67 -9.90 9.64 6.59
CA TYR A 67 -9.44 10.80 7.35
C TYR A 67 -10.33 11.03 8.57
N VAL A 68 -9.81 11.83 9.49
CA VAL A 68 -10.56 12.40 10.61
C VAL A 68 -10.50 13.91 10.45
N GLN A 69 -11.63 14.59 10.58
CA GLN A 69 -11.66 16.05 10.66
C GLN A 69 -11.50 16.50 12.10
N ASP A 70 -10.88 17.66 12.30
CA ASP A 70 -10.90 18.34 13.59
C ASP A 70 -12.30 18.88 13.92
N GLU A 71 -12.47 19.37 15.15
CA GLU A 71 -13.76 19.85 15.66
C GLU A 71 -14.31 21.04 14.85
N ASP A 72 -13.41 21.85 14.29
CA ASP A 72 -13.74 23.01 13.46
C ASP A 72 -13.97 22.64 11.98
N TRP A 73 -13.93 21.35 11.63
CA TRP A 73 -14.13 20.81 10.27
C TRP A 73 -13.18 21.36 9.20
N THR A 74 -12.16 22.08 9.63
CA THR A 74 -11.29 22.83 8.75
C THR A 74 -10.09 21.97 8.40
N TYR A 75 -9.52 21.27 9.39
CA TYR A 75 -8.31 20.49 9.24
C TYR A 75 -8.63 18.99 9.12
N SER A 76 -8.17 18.33 8.05
CA SER A 76 -8.35 16.88 7.88
C SER A 76 -7.02 16.16 8.01
N HIS A 77 -7.05 15.04 8.74
CA HIS A 77 -5.90 14.19 8.99
C HIS A 77 -6.04 12.83 8.30
N PRO A 78 -5.09 12.41 7.46
CA PRO A 78 -5.15 11.12 6.80
C PRO A 78 -4.89 9.98 7.78
N TYR A 79 -5.73 8.95 7.68
CA TYR A 79 -5.59 7.73 8.46
C TYR A 79 -5.67 6.50 7.55
N VAL A 80 -4.93 5.47 7.93
CA VAL A 80 -4.99 4.14 7.34
C VAL A 80 -4.96 3.11 8.46
N TYR A 81 -5.70 2.02 8.27
CA TYR A 81 -5.62 0.87 9.16
C TYR A 81 -5.76 -0.44 8.40
N LEU A 82 -5.21 -1.50 8.98
CA LEU A 82 -5.35 -2.86 8.50
C LEU A 82 -6.31 -3.61 9.42
N THR A 83 -7.29 -4.31 8.88
CA THR A 83 -8.25 -5.10 9.65
C THR A 83 -8.55 -6.43 8.97
N SER A 84 -9.21 -7.35 9.65
CA SER A 84 -9.74 -8.57 9.03
C SER A 84 -10.80 -8.20 7.98
N ALA A 85 -10.91 -8.99 6.92
CA ALA A 85 -11.92 -8.85 5.87
C ALA A 85 -13.35 -9.00 6.43
N THR A 86 -13.51 -9.74 7.52
CA THR A 86 -14.78 -9.86 8.26
C THR A 86 -15.06 -8.66 9.17
N GLY A 87 -14.19 -7.66 9.17
CA GLY A 87 -14.20 -6.57 10.15
C GLY A 87 -13.65 -6.99 11.51
N GLY A 88 -13.80 -6.10 12.48
CA GLY A 88 -13.30 -6.29 13.85
C GLY A 88 -12.23 -5.28 14.24
N ARG A 89 -11.49 -5.60 15.31
CA ARG A 89 -10.41 -4.73 15.79
C ARG A 89 -9.31 -4.68 14.73
N PRO A 90 -8.85 -3.48 14.35
CA PRO A 90 -7.69 -3.34 13.48
C PRO A 90 -6.47 -4.07 14.04
N VAL A 91 -5.67 -4.64 13.14
CA VAL A 91 -4.33 -5.14 13.42
C VAL A 91 -3.44 -3.98 13.85
N TRP A 92 -3.51 -2.87 13.12
CA TRP A 92 -2.87 -1.61 13.46
C TRP A 92 -3.65 -0.45 12.86
N VAL A 93 -3.45 0.74 13.41
CA VAL A 93 -4.02 2.02 12.93
C VAL A 93 -2.90 3.04 12.86
N LYS A 94 -2.85 3.82 11.79
CA LYS A 94 -1.80 4.81 11.55
C LYS A 94 -2.41 6.15 11.13
N LYS A 95 -2.09 7.20 11.90
CA LYS A 95 -2.17 8.58 11.44
C LYS A 95 -0.98 8.84 10.52
N LEU A 96 -1.23 9.23 9.28
CA LEU A 96 -0.17 9.57 8.33
C LEU A 96 0.22 11.05 8.55
N LYS A 97 1.53 11.33 8.49
CA LYS A 97 2.03 12.69 8.67
C LYS A 97 1.60 13.52 7.45
N ILE A 98 1.20 14.76 7.71
CA ILE A 98 1.06 15.79 6.68
C ILE A 98 2.34 16.62 6.76
N PRO A 99 3.07 16.85 5.65
CA PRO A 99 4.22 17.75 5.66
C PRO A 99 3.80 19.17 6.10
N GLU A 100 4.71 19.90 6.73
CA GLU A 100 4.41 21.17 7.41
C GLU A 100 3.88 22.26 6.47
N ASP A 101 4.18 22.16 5.17
CA ASP A 101 3.73 23.09 4.14
C ASP A 101 2.27 22.87 3.69
N PHE A 102 1.59 21.85 4.22
CA PHE A 102 0.21 21.52 3.84
C PHE A 102 -0.77 21.78 4.97
N PHE A 103 -1.91 22.34 4.59
CA PHE A 103 -3.02 22.60 5.48
C PHE A 103 -3.85 21.37 5.76
N GLY A 104 -3.90 20.32 4.95
CA GLY A 104 -4.78 19.20 5.25
C GLY A 104 -4.54 18.01 4.35
N GLY A 105 -5.15 16.87 4.68
CA GLY A 105 -5.00 15.71 3.81
C GLY A 105 -5.93 14.56 4.11
N ARG A 106 -6.14 13.77 3.06
CA ARG A 106 -6.97 12.55 3.09
C ARG A 106 -6.24 11.38 2.45
N ALA A 107 -6.29 10.23 3.11
CA ALA A 107 -5.91 8.97 2.49
C ALA A 107 -7.10 8.47 1.67
N THR A 108 -6.90 8.23 0.38
CA THR A 108 -8.00 7.99 -0.58
C THR A 108 -7.96 6.61 -1.20
N HIS A 109 -6.78 6.07 -1.43
CA HIS A 109 -6.59 4.75 -2.04
C HIS A 109 -5.51 3.98 -1.27
N CYS A 110 -5.57 2.65 -1.36
CA CYS A 110 -4.46 1.81 -0.95
C CYS A 110 -4.26 0.58 -1.82
N LEU A 111 -3.04 0.07 -1.81
CA LEU A 111 -2.60 -1.02 -2.67
C LEU A 111 -1.53 -1.82 -1.93
N ARG A 112 -1.62 -3.15 -1.93
CA ARG A 112 -0.51 -4.01 -1.48
C ARG A 112 0.43 -4.32 -2.65
N SER A 113 1.73 -4.31 -2.38
CA SER A 113 2.72 -4.91 -3.26
C SER A 113 3.81 -5.58 -2.43
N GLY A 114 3.90 -6.91 -2.51
CA GLY A 114 4.76 -7.71 -1.63
C GLY A 114 4.41 -7.50 -0.15
N ASP A 115 5.42 -7.18 0.65
CA ASP A 115 5.32 -6.94 2.10
C ASP A 115 5.02 -5.47 2.45
N PHE A 116 4.67 -4.67 1.45
CA PHE A 116 4.38 -3.26 1.62
C PHE A 116 2.95 -2.91 1.27
N LEU A 117 2.40 -1.96 2.01
CA LEU A 117 1.17 -1.27 1.69
C LEU A 117 1.51 0.14 1.20
N TYR A 118 0.91 0.54 0.09
CA TYR A 118 1.04 1.86 -0.48
C TYR A 118 -0.28 2.60 -0.31
N VAL A 119 -0.22 3.84 0.12
CA VAL A 119 -1.39 4.68 0.41
C VAL A 119 -1.26 5.98 -0.36
N LEU A 120 -2.31 6.34 -1.10
CA LEU A 120 -2.37 7.60 -1.82
C LEU A 120 -3.00 8.68 -0.95
N LEU A 121 -2.23 9.74 -0.73
CA LEU A 121 -2.67 10.95 -0.05
C LEU A 121 -3.04 12.03 -1.08
N GLN A 122 -4.14 12.71 -0.84
CA GLN A 122 -4.42 14.00 -1.45
C GLN A 122 -4.32 15.04 -0.35
N LEU A 123 -3.38 15.97 -0.53
CA LEU A 123 -3.04 17.03 0.40
C LEU A 123 -3.55 18.35 -0.15
N ASP A 124 -3.98 19.21 0.75
CA ASP A 124 -4.51 20.54 0.47
C ASP A 124 -3.52 21.57 1.03
N THR A 125 -3.09 22.54 0.22
CA THR A 125 -2.17 23.61 0.68
C THR A 125 -2.89 24.68 1.49
N TYR A 126 -4.21 24.82 1.36
CA TYR A 126 -4.98 25.83 2.07
C TYR A 126 -6.40 25.37 2.41
N ALA A 127 -6.97 25.95 3.47
CA ALA A 127 -8.34 25.67 3.90
C ALA A 127 -9.41 26.15 2.91
N SER A 128 -9.20 27.34 2.34
CA SER A 128 -10.13 27.94 1.40
C SER A 128 -10.00 27.31 0.02
N ALA A 129 -11.11 26.85 -0.55
CA ALA A 129 -11.14 26.25 -1.89
C ALA A 129 -10.55 27.17 -2.98
N SER A 130 -10.64 28.48 -2.84
CA SER A 130 -10.11 29.45 -3.82
C SER A 130 -8.59 29.58 -3.82
N LEU A 131 -7.92 29.21 -2.72
CA LEU A 131 -6.47 29.28 -2.55
C LEU A 131 -5.82 27.88 -2.49
N ASN A 132 -6.65 26.84 -2.44
CA ASN A 132 -6.20 25.48 -2.24
C ASN A 132 -5.59 24.89 -3.52
N GLN A 133 -4.37 24.37 -3.40
CA GLN A 133 -3.73 23.54 -4.40
C GLN A 133 -3.73 22.10 -3.89
N GLY A 134 -4.33 21.19 -4.66
CA GLY A 134 -4.30 19.77 -4.39
C GLY A 134 -2.96 19.19 -4.80
N ILE A 135 -2.30 18.47 -3.90
CA ILE A 135 -1.05 17.77 -4.20
C ILE A 135 -1.21 16.29 -3.83
N VAL A 136 -0.65 15.41 -4.66
CA VAL A 136 -0.80 13.96 -4.50
C VAL A 136 0.51 13.36 -4.00
N HIS A 137 0.47 12.64 -2.89
CA HIS A 137 1.61 11.90 -2.35
C HIS A 137 1.28 10.40 -2.33
N VAL A 138 2.32 9.58 -2.36
CA VAL A 138 2.20 8.15 -2.05
C VAL A 138 3.09 7.85 -0.85
N VAL A 139 2.53 7.14 0.13
CA VAL A 139 3.24 6.67 1.32
C VAL A 139 3.40 5.16 1.23
N LYS A 140 4.63 4.68 1.41
CA LYS A 140 4.96 3.27 1.55
C LYS A 140 5.02 2.90 3.03
N LEU A 141 4.26 1.88 3.40
CA LEU A 141 4.15 1.35 4.74
C LEU A 141 4.60 -0.10 4.76
N ASP A 142 5.24 -0.51 5.84
CA ASP A 142 5.39 -1.92 6.18
C ASP A 142 4.01 -2.53 6.47
N LEU A 143 3.68 -3.65 5.82
CA LEU A 143 2.35 -4.26 5.90
C LEU A 143 1.99 -4.72 7.32
N GLU A 144 2.96 -5.28 8.04
CA GLU A 144 2.71 -5.92 9.33
C GLU A 144 2.62 -4.91 10.47
N SER A 145 3.46 -3.87 10.45
CA SER A 145 3.53 -2.88 11.53
C SER A 145 2.82 -1.57 11.23
N GLY A 146 2.51 -1.28 9.96
CA GLY A 146 2.00 0.03 9.54
C GLY A 146 3.04 1.16 9.68
N SER A 147 4.32 0.83 9.82
CA SER A 147 5.41 1.80 9.92
C SER A 147 5.66 2.46 8.57
N VAL A 148 5.90 3.77 8.56
CA VAL A 148 6.25 4.50 7.34
C VAL A 148 7.68 4.15 6.94
N VAL A 149 7.84 3.66 5.72
CA VAL A 149 9.13 3.30 5.11
C VAL A 149 9.62 4.42 4.20
N ALA A 150 8.72 4.98 3.40
CA ALA A 150 9.02 6.06 2.48
C ALA A 150 7.77 6.89 2.17
N GLU A 151 7.97 8.11 1.72
CA GLU A 151 6.94 8.99 1.21
C GLU A 151 7.48 9.69 -0.04
N THR A 152 6.65 9.83 -1.07
CA THR A 152 7.06 10.42 -2.34
C THR A 152 5.96 11.30 -2.90
N PRO A 153 6.23 12.57 -3.20
CA PRO A 153 5.29 13.42 -3.93
C PRO A 153 5.16 12.94 -5.38
N ILE A 154 3.96 13.03 -5.93
CA ILE A 154 3.72 12.80 -7.36
C ILE A 154 4.00 14.09 -8.11
N VAL A 155 5.12 14.08 -8.82
CA VAL A 155 5.48 15.13 -9.77
C VAL A 155 4.94 14.75 -11.14
N ILE A 156 4.19 15.67 -11.76
CA ILE A 156 3.66 15.52 -13.12
C ILE A 156 4.71 16.07 -14.10
N PRO A 157 5.44 15.21 -14.85
CA PRO A 157 6.59 15.66 -15.64
C PRO A 157 6.22 16.66 -16.76
N GLU A 158 5.02 16.54 -17.30
CA GLU A 158 4.49 17.40 -18.36
C GLU A 158 4.03 18.79 -17.87
N ALA A 159 3.86 18.98 -16.56
CA ALA A 159 3.40 20.23 -16.00
C ALA A 159 4.51 21.29 -16.05
N LYS A 160 4.23 22.42 -16.72
CA LYS A 160 5.20 23.52 -16.94
C LYS A 160 5.10 24.66 -15.93
N HIS A 161 4.03 24.69 -15.14
CA HIS A 161 3.70 25.73 -14.17
C HIS A 161 3.16 25.09 -12.89
N ASN A 162 2.95 25.90 -11.85
CA ASN A 162 2.27 25.47 -10.63
C ASN A 162 0.91 24.85 -11.00
N TYR A 163 0.56 23.75 -10.34
CA TYR A 163 -0.64 22.99 -10.64
C TYR A 163 -1.34 22.51 -9.37
N SER A 164 -2.64 22.25 -9.51
CA SER A 164 -3.42 21.46 -8.57
C SER A 164 -3.70 20.11 -9.21
N ALA A 165 -3.49 19.01 -8.50
CA ALA A 165 -3.68 17.64 -8.96
C ALA A 165 -4.58 16.85 -8.03
N TRP A 166 -5.39 15.97 -8.62
CA TRP A 166 -6.29 15.09 -7.89
C TRP A 166 -6.47 13.75 -8.58
N VAL A 167 -6.94 12.78 -7.80
CA VAL A 167 -7.10 11.38 -8.22
C VAL A 167 -8.50 10.93 -7.83
N TRP A 168 -9.24 10.37 -8.79
CA TRP A 168 -10.57 9.80 -8.58
C TRP A 168 -10.71 8.43 -9.23
N GLY A 169 -11.57 7.60 -8.67
CA GLY A 169 -11.87 6.28 -9.20
C GLY A 169 -10.92 5.19 -8.69
N LYS A 170 -11.46 3.99 -8.50
CA LYS A 170 -10.76 2.84 -7.90
C LYS A 170 -9.50 2.40 -8.67
N ASP A 171 -9.49 2.56 -9.99
CA ASP A 171 -8.41 2.06 -10.87
C ASP A 171 -7.29 3.09 -11.05
N ALA A 172 -7.43 4.27 -10.44
CA ALA A 172 -6.50 5.38 -10.55
C ALA A 172 -5.21 5.15 -9.74
N PHE A 173 -5.21 4.18 -8.84
CA PHE A 173 -4.03 3.76 -8.08
C PHE A 173 -3.89 2.24 -8.13
N ARG A 174 -2.96 1.75 -8.95
CA ARG A 174 -2.87 0.32 -9.28
C ARG A 174 -1.44 -0.14 -9.53
N GLN A 175 -1.24 -1.45 -9.46
CA GLN A 175 0.00 -2.07 -9.94
C GLN A 175 -0.15 -2.43 -11.43
N GLU A 176 0.86 -2.10 -12.23
CA GLU A 176 0.91 -2.38 -13.67
C GLU A 176 2.35 -2.75 -14.04
N ALA A 177 2.54 -3.94 -14.60
CA ALA A 177 3.87 -4.49 -14.94
C ALA A 177 4.89 -4.42 -13.79
N GLY A 178 4.45 -4.77 -12.58
CA GLY A 178 5.30 -4.75 -11.38
C GLY A 178 5.53 -3.37 -10.75
N LYS A 179 5.06 -2.29 -11.38
CA LYS A 179 5.25 -0.90 -10.91
C LYS A 179 3.93 -0.31 -10.42
N ILE A 180 4.02 0.67 -9.52
CA ILE A 180 2.84 1.39 -9.05
C ILE A 180 2.59 2.55 -10.00
N ARG A 181 1.35 2.64 -10.50
CA ARG A 181 0.90 3.71 -11.37
C ARG A 181 -0.19 4.52 -10.68
N VAL A 182 -0.05 5.84 -10.76
CA VAL A 182 -1.07 6.82 -10.41
C VAL A 182 -1.59 7.44 -11.69
N VAL A 183 -2.90 7.54 -11.83
CA VAL A 183 -3.58 8.26 -12.90
C VAL A 183 -4.50 9.28 -12.25
N GLY A 184 -4.62 10.46 -12.84
CA GLY A 184 -5.49 11.49 -12.31
C GLY A 184 -5.63 12.65 -13.28
N MET A 185 -6.08 13.77 -12.73
CA MET A 185 -6.22 15.03 -13.45
C MET A 185 -5.43 16.11 -12.73
N TYR A 186 -4.98 17.10 -13.47
CA TYR A 186 -4.39 18.31 -12.93
C TYR A 186 -4.85 19.53 -13.72
N ARG A 187 -4.74 20.70 -13.11
CA ARG A 187 -4.92 21.98 -13.80
C ARG A 187 -3.84 22.95 -13.39
N TYR A 188 -3.49 23.87 -14.28
CA TYR A 188 -2.56 24.94 -13.98
C TYR A 188 -3.19 25.98 -13.05
N MET A 189 -2.35 26.53 -12.17
CA MET A 189 -2.74 27.61 -11.29
C MET A 189 -2.42 28.96 -11.93
N HIS A 190 -3.36 29.89 -11.83
CA HIS A 190 -3.20 31.28 -12.30
C HIS A 190 -2.96 31.44 -13.80
N THR A 191 -3.44 30.49 -14.60
CA THR A 191 -3.57 30.60 -16.06
C THR A 191 -5.01 30.94 -16.43
N ASN A 192 -5.22 31.57 -17.59
CA ASN A 192 -6.56 31.74 -18.16
C ASN A 192 -7.10 30.42 -18.74
N ASP A 193 -6.27 29.38 -18.78
CA ASP A 193 -6.63 28.03 -19.21
C ASP A 193 -7.26 27.29 -18.02
N ASP A 194 -8.55 27.01 -18.14
CA ASP A 194 -9.33 26.29 -17.14
C ASP A 194 -9.37 24.77 -17.40
N ASP A 195 -8.57 24.26 -18.33
CA ASP A 195 -8.62 22.87 -18.75
C ASP A 195 -8.07 21.90 -17.68
N ASP A 196 -8.86 20.87 -17.40
CA ASP A 196 -8.42 19.72 -16.63
C ASP A 196 -7.67 18.76 -17.55
N LEU A 197 -6.37 18.57 -17.28
CA LEU A 197 -5.47 17.74 -18.07
C LEU A 197 -5.23 16.40 -17.38
N PRO A 198 -5.25 15.27 -18.10
CA PRO A 198 -4.95 13.97 -17.50
C PRO A 198 -3.44 13.84 -17.24
N PHE A 199 -3.07 13.09 -16.20
CA PHE A 199 -1.70 12.64 -15.98
C PHE A 199 -1.64 11.13 -15.73
N SER A 200 -0.49 10.53 -16.04
CA SER A 200 -0.16 9.17 -15.62
C SER A 200 1.30 9.05 -15.21
N VAL A 201 1.53 8.78 -13.92
CA VAL A 201 2.85 8.72 -13.33
C VAL A 201 3.13 7.34 -12.78
N VAL A 202 4.32 6.81 -13.07
CA VAL A 202 4.86 5.63 -12.39
C VAL A 202 5.63 6.08 -11.16
N VAL A 203 5.21 5.60 -9.99
CA VAL A 203 5.83 5.95 -8.72
C VAL A 203 7.20 5.28 -8.62
N ARG A 204 8.23 6.05 -8.24
CA ARG A 204 9.57 5.56 -7.94
C ARG A 204 9.81 5.77 -6.45
N MET A 205 9.98 4.67 -5.70
CA MET A 205 10.20 4.63 -4.25
C MET A 205 11.34 3.71 -3.91
#